data_AF-D7FRG1-F1
#
_entry.id   AF-D7FRG1-F1
#
_cell.length_a   1.000
_cell.length_b   1.000
_cell.length_c   1.000
_cell.angle_alpha   90.00
_cell.angle_beta   90.00
_cell.angle_gamma   90.00
#
_symmetry.space_group_name_H-M   'P 1'
#
loop_
_entity.id
_entity.type
_entity.pdbx_description
1 polymer ?
#
loop_
_entity_poly.entity_id
_entity_poly.type
_entity_poly.pdbx_seq_one_letter_code
_entity_poly.pdbx_strand_id
1 'polypeptide(L)'
;MMNIAGLAPQRRQPALSLRDAVDADAIEASGFLDDPEVQEALLPLLPEGNQTAEELRETIRSPQLQQSLSSLSRALRSDNFNNIMSSFELDPSNPRSAEAMARGDGVEAFVQALAHSATQRRERETAEAAAAAKQEGEGEGEGEGGGAGAEGEDDPRKEG
;
A
#
# COMPACT_ATOMS: atom_id res chain seq x y z
N MET A 1 34.10 33.72 31.73
CA MET A 1 34.65 32.93 30.59
C MET A 1 33.60 31.89 30.23
N MET A 2 33.06 31.96 29.00
CA MET A 2 31.96 31.11 28.53
C MET A 2 32.40 29.65 28.37
N ASN A 3 31.59 28.73 28.92
CA ASN A 3 31.70 27.30 28.65
C ASN A 3 31.14 27.00 27.25
N ILE A 4 32.02 26.59 26.36
CA ILE A 4 31.68 25.97 25.08
C ILE A 4 31.07 24.60 25.38
N ALA A 5 29.74 24.52 25.22
CA ALA A 5 28.97 23.29 25.31
C ALA A 5 29.49 22.29 24.27
N GLY A 6 29.78 21.08 24.72
CA GLY A 6 30.23 19.98 23.89
C GLY A 6 29.20 19.65 22.82
N LEU A 7 29.63 19.72 21.54
CA LEU A 7 28.99 18.96 20.48
C LEU A 7 29.19 17.48 20.81
N ALA A 8 28.14 16.84 21.31
CA ALA A 8 28.10 15.38 21.34
C ALA A 8 28.29 14.86 19.90
N PRO A 9 29.15 13.85 19.67
CA PRO A 9 29.22 13.21 18.36
C PRO A 9 27.85 12.59 18.08
N GLN A 10 27.17 13.13 17.05
CA GLN A 10 25.97 12.51 16.49
C GLN A 10 26.30 11.04 16.22
N ARG A 11 25.65 10.14 16.97
CA ARG A 11 25.77 8.70 16.75
C ARG A 11 25.29 8.46 15.33
N ARG A 12 26.22 8.25 14.39
CA ARG A 12 25.90 7.79 13.04
C ARG A 12 25.18 6.45 13.21
N GLN A 13 23.86 6.48 13.16
CA GLN A 13 23.08 5.25 13.05
C GLN A 13 23.59 4.51 11.81
N PRO A 14 23.76 3.18 11.88
CA PRO A 14 24.21 2.43 10.72
C PRO A 14 23.20 2.67 9.60
N ALA A 15 23.64 3.34 8.54
CA ALA A 15 22.76 3.75 7.46
C ALA A 15 22.16 2.50 6.80
N LEU A 16 20.84 2.38 6.86
CA LEU A 16 20.11 1.26 6.29
C LEU A 16 20.36 1.17 4.77
N SER A 17 20.38 -0.05 4.25
CA SER A 17 20.51 -0.34 2.82
C SER A 17 19.31 -1.15 2.37
N LEU A 18 18.79 -0.87 1.17
CA LEU A 18 17.71 -1.65 0.59
C LEU A 18 18.11 -3.12 0.38
N ARG A 19 19.41 -3.39 0.19
CA ARG A 19 19.92 -4.76 0.14
C ARG A 19 19.63 -5.54 1.43
N ASP A 20 19.74 -4.88 2.58
CA ASP A 20 19.52 -5.53 3.88
C ASP A 20 18.03 -5.63 4.20
N ALA A 21 17.20 -4.77 3.59
CA ALA A 21 15.74 -4.81 3.71
C ALA A 21 15.10 -5.86 2.79
N VAL A 22 15.65 -6.08 1.60
CA VAL A 22 15.17 -7.06 0.61
C VAL A 22 15.98 -8.35 0.77
N ASP A 23 15.74 -9.06 1.87
CA ASP A 23 16.36 -10.34 2.16
C ASP A 23 15.58 -11.48 1.49
N ALA A 24 16.26 -12.22 0.61
CA ALA A 24 15.63 -13.26 -0.20
C ALA A 24 15.04 -14.39 0.65
N ASP A 25 15.74 -14.80 1.70
CA ASP A 25 15.32 -15.92 2.54
C ASP A 25 14.13 -15.52 3.43
N ALA A 26 14.10 -14.27 3.93
CA ALA A 26 12.95 -13.73 4.64
C ALA A 26 11.71 -13.60 3.73
N ILE A 27 11.89 -13.15 2.49
CA ILE A 27 10.80 -13.03 1.51
C ILE A 27 10.22 -14.41 1.20
N GLU A 28 11.06 -15.41 0.95
CA GLU A 28 10.58 -16.77 0.70
C GLU A 28 9.91 -17.41 1.90
N ALA A 29 10.50 -17.27 3.10
CA ALA A 29 9.92 -17.82 4.32
C ALA A 29 8.54 -17.22 4.66
N SER A 30 8.26 -16.01 4.19
CA SER A 30 6.96 -15.35 4.39
C SER A 30 5.83 -15.89 3.48
N GLY A 31 6.16 -16.66 2.43
CA GLY A 31 5.20 -17.08 1.41
C GLY A 31 4.75 -15.96 0.46
N PHE A 32 5.35 -14.78 0.53
CA PHE A 32 4.98 -13.61 -0.28
C PHE A 32 5.04 -13.88 -1.79
N LEU A 33 6.00 -14.68 -2.24
CA LEU A 33 6.16 -15.02 -3.66
C LEU A 33 5.17 -16.09 -4.15
N ASP A 34 4.46 -16.76 -3.25
CA ASP A 34 3.45 -17.77 -3.61
C ASP A 34 2.05 -17.15 -3.78
N ASP A 35 1.89 -15.86 -3.45
CA ASP A 35 0.65 -15.11 -3.69
C ASP A 35 0.44 -14.85 -5.20
N PRO A 36 -0.69 -15.30 -5.79
CA PRO A 36 -0.95 -15.13 -7.21
C PRO A 36 -1.02 -13.66 -7.64
N GLU A 37 -1.53 -12.75 -6.80
CA GLU A 37 -1.60 -11.31 -7.13
C GLU A 37 -0.19 -10.70 -7.21
N VAL A 38 0.71 -11.16 -6.34
CA VAL A 38 2.11 -10.74 -6.34
C VAL A 38 2.83 -11.29 -7.59
N GLN A 39 2.58 -12.55 -7.96
CA GLN A 39 3.16 -13.13 -9.17
C GLN A 39 2.67 -12.42 -10.43
N GLU A 40 1.38 -12.14 -10.55
CA GLU A 40 0.82 -11.44 -11.70
C GLU A 40 1.43 -10.04 -11.87
N ALA A 41 1.74 -9.35 -10.78
CA ALA A 41 2.40 -8.05 -10.81
C ALA A 41 3.91 -8.12 -11.12
N LEU A 42 4.62 -9.14 -10.63
CA LEU A 42 6.08 -9.22 -10.71
C LEU A 42 6.61 -9.98 -11.92
N LEU A 43 5.92 -11.03 -12.39
CA LEU A 43 6.37 -11.84 -13.52
C LEU A 43 6.59 -11.02 -14.81
N PRO A 44 5.74 -10.05 -15.17
CA PRO A 44 5.95 -9.23 -16.37
C PRO A 44 7.19 -8.33 -16.30
N LEU A 45 7.70 -8.05 -15.10
CA LEU A 45 8.87 -7.21 -14.87
C LEU A 45 10.20 -7.99 -14.97
N LEU A 46 10.14 -9.32 -15.02
CA LEU A 46 11.31 -10.15 -15.26
C LEU A 46 11.79 -10.00 -16.71
N PRO A 47 13.09 -10.24 -16.97
CA PRO A 47 13.64 -10.26 -18.32
C PRO A 47 12.85 -11.18 -19.26
N GLU A 48 12.74 -10.77 -20.53
CA GLU A 48 12.06 -11.55 -21.56
C GLU A 48 12.62 -12.98 -21.65
N GLY A 49 11.74 -13.98 -21.62
CA GLY A 49 12.11 -15.40 -21.64
C GLY A 49 12.13 -16.08 -20.26
N ASN A 50 12.18 -15.32 -19.17
CA ASN A 50 12.33 -15.85 -17.80
C ASN A 50 11.16 -15.45 -16.88
N GLN A 51 9.95 -15.32 -17.42
CA GLN A 51 8.77 -14.84 -16.67
C GLN A 51 8.04 -15.99 -15.95
N THR A 52 8.76 -16.72 -15.09
CA THR A 52 8.22 -17.84 -14.31
C THR A 52 8.45 -17.64 -12.80
N ALA A 53 7.65 -18.32 -11.97
CA ALA A 53 7.77 -18.23 -10.52
C ALA A 53 9.11 -18.78 -9.98
N GLU A 54 9.74 -19.71 -10.71
CA GLU A 54 11.08 -20.22 -10.38
C GLU A 54 12.14 -19.15 -10.65
N GLU A 55 12.11 -18.56 -11.84
CA GLU A 55 13.01 -17.47 -12.25
C GLU A 55 12.86 -16.22 -11.39
N LEU A 56 11.66 -15.94 -10.86
CA LEU A 56 11.43 -14.88 -9.88
C LEU A 56 12.25 -15.10 -8.61
N ARG A 57 12.24 -16.33 -8.07
CA ARG A 57 13.03 -16.70 -6.88
C ARG A 57 14.53 -16.61 -7.15
N GLU A 58 14.97 -17.07 -8.32
CA GLU A 58 16.37 -16.94 -8.73
C GLU A 58 16.79 -15.47 -8.88
N THR A 59 15.93 -14.64 -9.46
CA THR A 59 16.18 -13.21 -9.65
C THR A 59 16.36 -12.48 -8.32
N ILE A 60 15.54 -12.80 -7.31
CA ILE A 60 15.65 -12.18 -5.98
C ILE A 60 16.98 -12.54 -5.30
N ARG A 61 17.51 -13.75 -5.56
CA ARG A 61 18.83 -14.19 -5.08
C ARG A 61 19.98 -13.73 -5.97
N SER A 62 19.69 -13.16 -7.14
CA SER A 62 20.71 -12.85 -8.13
C SER A 62 21.68 -11.76 -7.64
N PRO A 63 22.99 -11.88 -7.94
CA PRO A 63 23.95 -10.81 -7.67
C PRO A 63 23.59 -9.49 -8.37
N GLN A 64 22.97 -9.56 -9.55
CA GLN A 64 22.62 -8.40 -10.38
C GLN A 64 21.56 -7.53 -9.69
N LEU A 65 20.52 -8.14 -9.12
CA LEU A 65 19.52 -7.40 -8.35
C LEU A 65 20.16 -6.80 -7.09
N GLN A 66 20.95 -7.56 -6.34
CA GLN A 66 21.61 -7.09 -5.12
C GLN A 66 22.57 -5.90 -5.38
N GLN A 67 23.28 -5.92 -6.51
CA GLN A 67 24.13 -4.81 -6.94
C GLN A 67 23.28 -3.58 -7.28
N SER A 68 22.16 -3.78 -7.97
CA SER A 68 21.22 -2.71 -8.33
C SER A 68 20.61 -2.06 -7.09
N LEU A 69 20.17 -2.85 -6.10
CA LEU A 69 19.68 -2.37 -4.80
C LEU A 69 20.75 -1.61 -4.02
N SER A 70 22.00 -2.08 -4.06
CA SER A 70 23.14 -1.40 -3.43
C SER A 70 23.42 -0.05 -4.11
N SER A 71 23.32 0.02 -5.43
CA SER A 71 23.47 1.25 -6.22
C SER A 71 22.35 2.24 -5.92
N LEU A 72 21.09 1.77 -5.92
CA LEU A 72 19.92 2.57 -5.56
C LEU A 72 20.04 3.13 -4.14
N SER A 73 20.44 2.32 -3.17
CA SER A 73 20.67 2.75 -1.77
C SER A 73 21.76 3.82 -1.65
N ARG A 74 22.75 3.84 -2.54
CA ARG A 74 23.75 4.91 -2.59
C ARG A 74 23.18 6.17 -3.23
N ALA A 75 22.41 6.03 -4.30
CA ALA A 75 21.79 7.14 -5.00
C ALA A 75 20.70 7.84 -4.16
N LEU A 76 19.99 7.10 -3.30
CA LEU A 76 19.05 7.67 -2.33
C LEU A 76 19.72 8.52 -1.24
N ARG A 77 21.02 8.31 -0.99
CA ARG A 77 21.81 9.11 -0.05
C ARG A 77 22.60 10.23 -0.73
N SER A 78 22.46 10.37 -2.04
CA SER A 78 23.10 11.44 -2.81
C SER A 78 22.12 12.55 -3.13
N ASP A 79 22.61 13.60 -3.78
CA ASP A 79 21.80 14.72 -4.27
C ASP A 79 20.77 14.30 -5.35
N ASN A 80 20.81 13.04 -5.79
CA ASN A 80 19.85 12.48 -6.75
C ASN A 80 18.53 12.01 -6.08
N PHE A 81 18.41 12.09 -4.76
CA PHE A 81 17.22 11.64 -4.03
C PHE A 81 15.91 12.19 -4.62
N ASN A 82 15.81 13.51 -4.86
CA ASN A 82 14.58 14.13 -5.36
C ASN A 82 14.18 13.62 -6.76
N ASN A 83 15.16 13.39 -7.63
CA ASN A 83 14.90 12.82 -8.95
C ASN A 83 14.38 11.39 -8.83
N ILE A 84 14.95 10.58 -7.94
CA ILE A 84 14.49 9.21 -7.69
C ILE A 84 13.05 9.25 -7.15
N MET A 85 12.77 10.09 -6.15
CA MET A 85 11.40 10.23 -5.62
C MET A 85 10.40 10.57 -6.73
N SER A 86 10.73 11.50 -7.62
CA SER A 86 9.88 11.85 -8.76
C SER A 86 9.72 10.71 -9.76
N SER A 87 10.76 9.93 -10.06
CA SER A 87 10.69 8.78 -10.99
C SER A 87 9.79 7.67 -10.48
N PHE A 88 9.68 7.52 -9.15
CA PHE A 88 8.75 6.60 -8.51
C PHE A 88 7.40 7.24 -8.18
N GLU A 89 7.18 8.51 -8.59
CA GLU A 89 5.97 9.29 -8.31
C GLU A 89 5.62 9.35 -6.81
N LEU A 90 6.66 9.42 -5.95
CA LEU A 90 6.52 9.45 -4.50
C LEU A 90 6.60 10.88 -3.96
N ASP A 91 5.76 11.16 -2.96
CA ASP A 91 5.80 12.43 -2.24
C ASP A 91 6.71 12.36 -0.99
N PRO A 92 7.86 13.05 -0.98
CA PRO A 92 8.76 13.11 0.17
C PRO A 92 8.23 14.01 1.30
N SER A 93 7.13 14.74 1.09
CA SER A 93 6.60 15.72 2.06
C SER A 93 5.87 15.07 3.23
N ASN A 94 5.62 13.76 3.18
CA ASN A 94 5.00 13.08 4.30
C ASN A 94 5.87 13.18 5.58
N PRO A 95 5.28 13.30 6.77
CA PRO A 95 6.02 13.61 7.99
C PRO A 95 7.13 12.60 8.33
N ARG A 96 6.89 11.31 8.09
CA ARG A 96 7.85 10.23 8.41
C ARG A 96 9.06 10.25 7.47
N SER A 97 8.83 10.52 6.19
CA SER A 97 9.89 10.67 5.19
C SER A 97 10.71 11.91 5.46
N ALA A 98 10.08 13.04 5.75
CA ALA A 98 10.76 14.29 6.12
C ALA A 98 11.61 14.13 7.39
N GLU A 99 11.12 13.40 8.39
CA GLU A 99 11.89 13.10 9.61
C GLU A 99 13.13 12.25 9.30
N ALA A 100 12.99 11.19 8.51
CA ALA A 100 14.11 10.36 8.10
C ALA A 100 15.16 11.15 7.30
N MET A 101 14.73 12.04 6.38
CA MET A 101 15.62 12.95 5.67
C MET A 101 16.33 13.92 6.60
N ALA A 102 15.65 14.47 7.61
CA ALA A 102 16.26 15.35 8.59
C ALA A 102 17.36 14.64 9.42
N ARG A 103 17.26 13.32 9.59
CA ARG A 103 18.32 12.48 10.19
C ARG A 103 19.44 12.10 9.20
N GLY A 104 19.28 12.43 7.91
CA GLY A 104 20.20 12.05 6.85
C GLY A 104 20.03 10.62 6.35
N ASP A 105 18.90 9.97 6.63
CA ASP A 105 18.58 8.63 6.14
C ASP A 105 17.62 8.69 4.94
N GLY A 106 18.20 8.87 3.75
CA GLY A 106 17.44 8.88 2.50
C GLY A 106 16.84 7.54 2.11
N VAL A 107 17.37 6.42 2.64
CA VAL A 107 16.81 5.09 2.37
C VAL A 107 15.54 4.90 3.17
N GLU A 108 15.57 5.21 4.47
CA GLU A 108 14.37 5.18 5.31
C GLU A 108 13.31 6.16 4.77
N ALA A 109 13.72 7.37 4.37
CA ALA A 109 12.80 8.35 3.80
C ALA A 109 12.05 7.83 2.56
N PHE A 110 12.77 7.16 1.66
CA PHE A 110 12.20 6.53 0.47
C PHE A 110 11.20 5.42 0.85
N VAL A 111 11.57 4.53 1.76
CA VAL A 111 10.69 3.41 2.20
C VAL A 111 9.42 3.95 2.86
N GLN A 112 9.52 4.98 3.71
CA GLN A 112 8.36 5.60 4.35
C GLN A 112 7.41 6.24 3.33
N ALA A 113 7.96 6.93 2.33
CA ALA A 113 7.15 7.51 1.26
C ALA A 113 6.49 6.45 0.37
N LEU A 114 7.19 5.36 0.06
CA LEU A 114 6.63 4.23 -0.68
C LEU A 114 5.48 3.57 0.08
N ALA A 115 5.67 3.29 1.38
CA ALA A 115 4.64 2.70 2.24
C ALA A 115 3.41 3.61 2.36
N HIS A 116 3.62 4.93 2.47
CA HIS A 116 2.53 5.91 2.51
C HIS A 116 1.74 5.93 1.19
N SER A 117 2.43 5.96 0.04
CA SER A 117 1.79 5.89 -1.28
C SER A 117 0.98 4.61 -1.48
N ALA A 118 1.50 3.45 -1.07
CA ALA A 118 0.78 2.18 -1.14
C ALA A 118 -0.50 2.18 -0.29
N THR A 119 -0.45 2.79 0.90
CA THR A 119 -1.62 2.90 1.79
C THR A 119 -2.68 3.82 1.19
N GLN A 120 -2.28 4.99 0.68
CA GLN A 120 -3.21 5.93 0.04
C GLN A 120 -3.92 5.31 -1.17
N ARG A 121 -3.23 4.51 -1.98
CA ARG A 121 -3.85 3.83 -3.13
C ARG A 121 -4.93 2.85 -2.70
N ARG A 122 -4.65 2.02 -1.69
CA ARG A 122 -5.65 1.09 -1.12
C ARG A 122 -6.86 1.82 -0.52
N GLU A 123 -6.63 2.93 0.18
CA GLU A 123 -7.73 3.74 0.74
C GLU A 123 -8.61 4.35 -0.36
N ARG A 124 -8.04 4.77 -1.49
CA ARG A 124 -8.81 5.27 -2.64
C ARG A 124 -9.62 4.16 -3.30
N GLU A 125 -9.00 3.01 -3.55
CA GLU A 125 -9.66 1.83 -4.15
C GLU A 125 -10.85 1.35 -3.28
N THR A 126 -10.68 1.31 -1.96
CA THR A 126 -11.75 0.93 -1.03
C THR A 126 -12.86 1.98 -0.94
N ALA A 127 -12.54 3.27 -0.99
CA ALA A 127 -13.54 4.34 -1.01
C ALA A 127 -14.36 4.34 -2.33
N GLU A 128 -13.71 4.06 -3.45
CA GLU A 128 -14.35 3.97 -4.76
C GLU A 128 -15.28 2.75 -4.86
N ALA A 129 -14.85 1.59 -4.35
CA ALA A 129 -15.69 0.40 -4.26
C ALA A 129 -16.93 0.62 -3.36
N ALA A 130 -16.77 1.34 -2.23
CA ALA A 130 -17.88 1.66 -1.33
C ALA A 130 -18.87 2.70 -1.93
N ALA A 131 -18.40 3.57 -2.82
CA ALA A 131 -19.25 4.52 -3.53
C ALA A 131 -20.08 3.84 -4.64
N ALA A 132 -19.49 2.87 -5.36
CA ALA A 132 -20.20 2.09 -6.38
C ALA A 132 -21.33 1.24 -5.77
N ALA A 133 -21.10 0.58 -4.63
CA ALA A 133 -22.11 -0.24 -3.95
C ALA A 133 -23.33 0.56 -3.42
N LYS A 134 -23.20 1.89 -3.25
CA LYS A 134 -24.31 2.76 -2.81
C LYS A 134 -25.22 3.23 -3.96
N GLN A 135 -24.83 3.08 -5.22
CA GLN A 135 -25.65 3.48 -6.37
C GLN A 135 -26.65 2.41 -6.85
N GLU A 136 -26.56 1.17 -6.36
CA GLU A 136 -27.44 0.06 -6.77
C GLU A 136 -28.60 -0.23 -5.80
N GLY A 137 -28.74 0.55 -4.71
CA GLY A 137 -29.72 0.33 -3.63
C GLY A 137 -30.94 1.26 -3.61
N GLU A 138 -31.21 2.01 -4.68
CA GLU A 138 -32.39 2.90 -4.79
C GLU A 138 -33.22 2.53 -6.03
N GLY A 139 -33.76 1.31 -6.04
CA GLY A 139 -34.72 0.87 -7.03
C GLY A 139 -35.60 -0.24 -6.46
N GLU A 140 -36.92 -0.05 -6.56
CA GLU A 140 -38.00 -1.01 -6.27
C GLU A 140 -38.56 -1.02 -4.84
N GLY A 141 -39.76 -0.45 -4.70
CA GLY A 141 -40.55 -0.56 -3.47
C GLY A 141 -41.90 0.16 -3.43
N GLU A 142 -42.59 0.41 -4.54
CA GLU A 142 -44.01 0.80 -4.52
C GLU A 142 -44.85 -0.26 -5.25
N GLY A 143 -45.28 -1.26 -4.48
CA GLY A 143 -46.17 -2.34 -4.91
C GLY A 143 -47.23 -2.59 -3.85
N GLU A 144 -48.44 -2.12 -4.17
CA GLU A 144 -49.78 -2.48 -3.66
C GLU A 144 -49.90 -3.46 -2.48
N GLY A 145 -50.48 -2.98 -1.38
CA GLY A 145 -51.33 -3.77 -0.47
C GLY A 145 -52.65 -3.01 -0.31
N GLY A 146 -53.83 -3.59 -0.41
CA GLY A 146 -54.24 -4.96 -0.13
C GLY A 146 -55.55 -4.82 0.67
N GLY A 147 -56.65 -5.30 0.09
CA GLY A 147 -58.00 -5.09 0.61
C GLY A 147 -58.22 -5.67 2.01
N ALA A 148 -59.02 -4.97 2.81
CA ALA A 148 -59.55 -5.45 4.07
C ALA A 148 -61.05 -5.72 3.91
N GLY A 149 -61.41 -7.00 3.77
CA GLY A 149 -62.75 -7.48 4.08
C GLY A 149 -62.90 -7.57 5.60
N ALA A 150 -63.97 -6.99 6.12
CA ALA A 150 -64.42 -7.20 7.49
C ALA A 150 -65.84 -7.76 7.43
N GLU A 151 -65.97 -9.05 7.74
CA GLU A 151 -67.21 -9.73 8.05
C GLU A 151 -67.48 -9.66 9.57
N GLY A 152 -68.77 -9.66 9.94
CA GLY A 152 -69.31 -9.79 11.30
C GLY A 152 -69.76 -8.45 11.90
N GLU A 153 -70.93 -8.30 12.51
CA GLU A 153 -71.98 -9.24 12.92
C GLU A 153 -73.22 -8.40 13.37
N ASP A 154 -74.40 -9.05 13.43
CA ASP A 154 -75.60 -8.72 14.23
C ASP A 154 -76.45 -7.44 13.99
N ASP A 155 -77.75 -7.63 13.69
CA ASP A 155 -78.84 -7.60 14.70
C ASP A 155 -80.24 -7.78 14.03
N PRO A 156 -81.21 -8.49 14.65
CA PRO A 156 -82.45 -8.92 14.01
C PRO A 156 -83.70 -8.05 14.31
N ARG A 157 -84.74 -8.24 13.48
CA ARG A 157 -86.16 -7.82 13.67
C ARG A 157 -86.49 -6.35 13.36
N LYS A 158 -87.31 -6.11 12.32
CA LYS A 158 -88.76 -5.86 12.48
C LYS A 158 -89.46 -5.62 11.14
N GLU A 159 -90.64 -6.22 11.04
CA GLU A 159 -91.71 -5.98 10.07
C GLU A 159 -92.21 -4.53 10.11
N GLY A 160 -92.78 -4.08 8.98
CA GLY A 160 -93.50 -2.82 8.81
C GLY A 160 -93.72 -2.50 7.35
#